data_AF-A0A8J8DJT9-F1
#
_entry.id   AF-A0A8J8DJT9-F1
#
_cell.length_a   1.000
_cell.length_b   1.000
_cell.length_c   1.000
_cell.angle_alpha   90.00
_cell.angle_beta   90.00
_cell.angle_gamma   90.00
#
_symmetry.space_group_name_H-M   'P 1'
#
loop_
_entity.id
_entity.type
_entity.pdbx_description
1 polymer ?
#
loop_
_entity_poly.entity_id
_entity_poly.type
_entity_poly.pdbx_seq_one_letter_code
_entity_poly.pdbx_strand_id
1 'polypeptide(L)'
;MKVLEELKTLCKELGEENLIPRIESFITLNKEFESKKGREFVEVSILGFAEGILTTLKIKYPENEKVRSLLEKVSTQRKELDAKFRKPKPPIFEE
;
A
#
# COMPACT_ATOMS: atom_id res chain seq x y z
N MET A 1 -5.61 9.84 1.03
CA MET A 1 -4.28 9.43 1.55
C MET A 1 -3.21 9.99 0.63
N LYS A 2 -2.25 10.77 1.14
CA LYS A 2 -1.24 11.47 0.33
C LYS A 2 -0.45 10.54 -0.60
N VAL A 3 -0.10 9.35 -0.09
CA VAL A 3 0.64 8.30 -0.82
C VAL A 3 -0.06 7.84 -2.12
N LEU A 4 -1.39 7.82 -2.15
CA LEU A 4 -2.13 7.35 -3.34
C LEU A 4 -2.12 8.39 -4.46
N GLU A 5 -2.11 9.66 -4.10
CA GLU A 5 -1.93 10.74 -5.07
C GLU A 5 -0.49 10.76 -5.61
N GLU A 6 0.49 10.51 -4.75
CA GLU A 6 1.89 10.32 -5.17
C GLU A 6 2.03 9.11 -6.12
N LEU A 7 1.36 7.98 -5.83
CA LEU A 7 1.36 6.81 -6.70
C LEU A 7 0.71 7.10 -8.07
N LYS A 8 -0.47 7.74 -8.08
CA LYS A 8 -1.14 8.12 -9.33
C LYS A 8 -0.28 9.08 -10.16
N THR A 9 0.40 10.03 -9.50
CA THR A 9 1.31 10.97 -10.17
C THR A 9 2.50 10.22 -10.78
N LEU A 10 3.11 9.31 -10.03
CA LEU A 10 4.20 8.47 -10.52
C LEU A 10 3.76 7.60 -11.70
N CYS A 11 2.56 7.02 -11.67
CA CYS A 11 2.02 6.29 -12.81
C CYS A 11 1.91 7.17 -14.07
N LYS A 12 1.48 8.43 -13.95
CA LYS A 12 1.46 9.36 -15.10
C LYS A 12 2.86 9.63 -15.63
N GLU A 13 3.80 9.96 -14.74
CA GLU A 13 5.20 10.24 -15.12
C GLU A 13 5.88 9.06 -15.84
N LEU A 14 5.50 7.82 -15.49
CA LEU A 14 6.05 6.60 -16.07
C LEU A 14 5.32 6.09 -17.33
N GLY A 15 4.23 6.74 -17.73
CA GLY A 15 3.38 6.31 -18.85
C GLY A 15 2.44 5.14 -18.51
N GLU A 16 2.20 4.88 -17.23
CA GLU A 16 1.37 3.79 -16.69
C GLU A 16 -0.03 4.28 -16.29
N GLU A 17 -0.60 5.22 -17.05
CA GLU A 17 -1.89 5.85 -16.73
C GLU A 17 -3.05 4.86 -16.66
N ASN A 18 -2.94 3.72 -17.35
CA ASN A 18 -3.89 2.61 -17.29
C ASN A 18 -4.01 1.99 -15.88
N LEU A 19 -3.06 2.22 -14.97
CA LEU A 19 -3.13 1.78 -13.57
C LEU A 19 -4.02 2.69 -12.71
N ILE A 20 -4.19 3.96 -13.08
CA ILE A 20 -4.96 4.95 -12.32
C ILE A 20 -6.41 4.50 -12.08
N PRO A 21 -7.21 4.12 -13.10
CA PRO A 21 -8.59 3.68 -12.86
C PRO A 21 -8.67 2.41 -12.01
N ARG A 22 -7.64 1.55 -12.04
CA ARG A 22 -7.56 0.36 -11.18
C ARG A 22 -7.32 0.73 -9.72
N ILE A 23 -6.42 1.69 -9.48
CA ILE A 23 -6.17 2.26 -8.14
C ILE A 23 -7.46 2.87 -7.58
N GLU A 24 -8.14 3.70 -8.36
CA GLU A 24 -9.38 4.35 -7.94
C GLU A 24 -10.50 3.36 -7.65
N SER A 25 -10.65 2.34 -8.51
CA SER A 25 -11.61 1.26 -8.31
C SER A 25 -11.33 0.48 -7.02
N PHE A 26 -10.07 0.11 -6.78
CA PHE A 26 -9.68 -0.61 -5.57
C PHE A 26 -9.95 0.19 -4.30
N ILE A 27 -9.63 1.50 -4.30
CA ILE A 27 -9.91 2.40 -3.17
C ILE A 27 -11.42 2.49 -2.91
N THR A 28 -12.21 2.66 -3.97
CA THR A 28 -13.66 2.80 -3.86
C THR A 28 -14.28 1.54 -3.24
N LEU A 29 -13.92 0.37 -3.76
CA LEU A 29 -14.38 -0.91 -3.21
C LEU A 29 -13.96 -1.09 -1.75
N ASN A 30 -12.73 -0.73 -1.39
CA ASN A 30 -12.25 -0.89 -0.01
C ASN A 30 -12.94 0.06 0.99
N LYS A 31 -13.30 1.28 0.56
CA LYS A 31 -14.06 2.21 1.40
C LYS A 31 -15.44 1.68 1.78
N GLU A 32 -16.08 0.88 0.94
CA GLU A 32 -17.36 0.23 1.28
C GLU A 32 -17.24 -0.74 2.47
N PHE A 33 -16.04 -1.25 2.73
CA PHE A 33 -15.76 -2.13 3.87
C PHE A 33 -15.40 -1.37 5.15
N GLU A 34 -15.20 -0.05 5.11
CA GLU A 34 -14.76 0.74 6.27
C GLU A 34 -15.72 0.62 7.45
N SER A 35 -17.03 0.65 7.19
CA SER A 35 -18.08 0.49 8.20
C SER A 35 -18.13 -0.91 8.83
N LYS A 36 -17.66 -1.94 8.11
CA LYS A 36 -17.73 -3.36 8.53
C LYS A 36 -16.43 -3.88 9.15
N LYS A 37 -15.29 -3.36 8.70
CA LYS A 37 -13.95 -3.88 9.03
C LYS A 37 -13.09 -2.86 9.79
N GLY A 38 -13.52 -1.61 9.85
CA GLY A 38 -12.77 -0.52 10.46
C GLY A 38 -11.80 0.14 9.48
N ARG A 39 -11.58 1.44 9.70
CA ARG A 39 -10.74 2.29 8.86
C ARG A 39 -9.30 1.80 8.73
N GLU A 40 -8.69 1.40 9.84
CA GLU A 40 -7.30 0.95 9.84
C GLU A 40 -7.12 -0.34 9.01
N PHE A 41 -8.11 -1.25 9.00
CA PHE A 41 -8.07 -2.47 8.18
C PHE A 41 -8.11 -2.14 6.67
N VAL A 42 -9.02 -1.22 6.31
CA VAL A 42 -9.13 -0.70 4.93
C VAL A 42 -7.85 -0.02 4.50
N GLU A 43 -7.24 0.76 5.39
CA GLU A 43 -5.99 1.48 5.11
C GLU A 43 -4.80 0.52 4.92
N VAL A 44 -4.67 -0.54 5.74
CA VAL A 44 -3.66 -1.60 5.49
C VAL A 44 -3.86 -2.26 4.13
N SER A 45 -5.11 -2.56 3.77
CA SER A 45 -5.44 -3.21 2.50
C SER A 45 -5.06 -2.34 1.29
N ILE A 46 -5.36 -1.03 1.37
CA ILE A 46 -5.00 -0.05 0.35
C ILE A 46 -3.48 0.13 0.24
N LEU A 47 -2.77 0.19 1.38
CA LEU A 47 -1.30 0.27 1.38
C LEU A 47 -0.66 -1.00 0.82
N GLY A 48 -1.20 -2.19 1.11
CA GLY A 48 -0.73 -3.45 0.55
C GLY A 48 -0.89 -3.51 -0.97
N PHE A 49 -2.02 -3.04 -1.49
CA PHE A 49 -2.24 -2.92 -2.93
C PHE A 49 -1.26 -1.95 -3.60
N ALA A 50 -1.03 -0.78 -2.99
CA ALA A 50 -0.04 0.18 -3.46
C ALA A 50 1.39 -0.40 -3.46
N GLU A 51 1.76 -1.15 -2.41
CA GLU A 51 3.07 -1.83 -2.32
C GLU A 51 3.24 -2.86 -3.45
N GLY A 52 2.20 -3.62 -3.79
CA GLY A 52 2.21 -4.58 -4.89
C GLY A 52 2.44 -3.92 -6.26
N ILE A 53 1.76 -2.79 -6.53
CA ILE A 53 1.99 -1.99 -7.74
C ILE A 53 3.44 -1.49 -7.78
N LEU A 54 3.92 -0.87 -6.70
CA LEU A 54 5.26 -0.31 -6.63
C LEU A 54 6.36 -1.36 -6.72
N THR A 55 6.12 -2.57 -6.21
CA THR A 55 7.03 -3.72 -6.37
C THR A 55 7.16 -4.09 -7.84
N THR A 56 6.05 -4.13 -8.57
CA THR A 56 6.05 -4.41 -10.02
C THR A 56 6.72 -3.29 -10.81
N LEU A 57 6.43 -2.02 -10.47
CA LEU A 57 7.09 -0.86 -11.08
C LEU A 57 8.59 -0.85 -10.81
N LYS A 58 9.04 -1.29 -9.63
CA LYS A 58 10.48 -1.39 -9.32
C LYS A 58 11.18 -2.40 -10.22
N ILE A 59 10.52 -3.50 -10.58
CA ILE A 59 11.07 -4.49 -11.52
C ILE A 59 11.17 -3.89 -12.93
N LYS A 60 10.14 -3.15 -13.37
CA LYS A 60 10.10 -2.53 -14.70
C LYS A 60 11.01 -1.31 -14.86
N TYR A 61 11.17 -0.53 -13.78
CA TYR A 61 11.96 0.71 -13.73
C TYR A 61 12.99 0.64 -12.59
N PRO A 62 14.00 -0.25 -12.69
CA PRO A 62 14.90 -0.55 -11.58
C PRO A 62 15.67 0.67 -11.09
N GLU A 63 16.11 1.55 -11.97
CA GLU A 63 16.89 2.75 -11.63
C GLU A 63 16.05 3.98 -11.26
N ASN A 64 14.72 3.85 -11.22
CA ASN A 64 13.86 4.98 -10.85
C ASN A 64 13.82 5.17 -9.32
N GLU A 65 14.52 6.19 -8.84
CA GLU A 65 14.58 6.53 -7.42
C GLU A 65 13.21 6.89 -6.82
N LYS A 66 12.31 7.51 -7.60
CA LYS A 66 10.96 7.85 -7.12
C LYS A 66 10.16 6.58 -6.81
N VAL A 67 10.27 5.55 -7.65
CA VAL A 67 9.64 4.23 -7.40
C VAL A 67 10.21 3.60 -6.13
N ARG A 68 11.53 3.57 -5.97
CA ARG A 68 12.18 3.00 -4.76
C ARG A 68 11.76 3.74 -3.49
N SER A 69 11.80 5.08 -3.52
CA SER A 69 11.46 5.93 -2.37
C SER A 69 9.99 5.81 -1.98
N LEU A 70 9.08 5.78 -2.96
CA LEU A 70 7.66 5.63 -2.68
C LEU A 70 7.34 4.22 -2.17
N LEU A 71 7.99 3.17 -2.71
CA LEU A 71 7.85 1.80 -2.20
C LEU A 71 8.26 1.70 -0.73
N GLU A 72 9.40 2.27 -0.36
CA GLU A 72 9.88 2.26 1.02
C GLU A 72 8.91 2.97 1.96
N LYS A 73 8.44 4.17 1.56
CA LYS A 73 7.44 4.92 2.32
C LYS A 73 6.15 4.12 2.54
N VAL A 74 5.62 3.48 1.50
CA VAL A 74 4.42 2.64 1.59
C VAL A 74 4.65 1.43 2.49
N SER A 75 5.79 0.75 2.33
CA SER A 75 6.14 -0.43 3.12
C SER A 75 6.24 -0.10 4.61
N THR A 76 6.87 1.01 4.96
CA THR A 76 6.99 1.49 6.34
C THR A 76 5.62 1.81 6.93
N GLN A 77 4.81 2.62 6.25
CA GLN A 77 3.46 2.95 6.72
C GLN A 77 2.58 1.71 6.89
N ARG A 78 2.66 0.75 5.97
CA ARG A 78 1.91 -0.50 6.08
C ARG A 78 2.36 -1.32 7.29
N LYS A 79 3.67 -1.45 7.51
CA LYS A 79 4.23 -2.20 8.65
C LYS A 79 3.84 -1.58 9.99
N GLU A 80 3.90 -0.25 10.10
CA GLU A 80 3.48 0.48 11.31
C GLU A 80 2.00 0.23 11.61
N LEU A 81 1.15 0.27 10.59
CA LEU A 81 -0.28 0.05 10.76
C LEU A 81 -0.61 -1.43 11.03
N ASP A 82 0.04 -2.36 10.34
CA ASP A 82 -0.07 -3.81 10.56
C ASP A 82 0.36 -4.21 11.98
N ALA A 83 1.39 -3.56 12.53
CA ALA A 83 1.86 -3.80 13.89
C ALA A 83 0.78 -3.51 14.95
N LYS A 84 -0.14 -2.57 14.70
CA LYS A 84 -1.27 -2.30 15.60
C LYS A 84 -2.28 -3.45 15.67
N PHE A 85 -2.33 -4.29 14.64
CA PHE A 85 -3.24 -5.44 14.53
C PHE A 85 -2.61 -6.75 14.99
N ARG A 86 -1.28 -6.81 15.11
CA ARG A 86 -0.61 -8.03 15.58
C ARG A 86 -0.97 -8.25 17.04
N LYS A 87 -1.65 -9.36 17.33
CA LYS A 87 -1.78 -9.85 18.70
C LYS A 87 -0.38 -10.07 19.28
N PRO A 88 -0.15 -9.77 20.57
CA PRO A 88 1.10 -10.15 21.22
C PRO A 88 1.32 -11.64 21.00
N LYS A 89 2.57 -12.03 20.67
CA LYS A 89 2.94 -13.43 20.55
C LYS A 89 2.50 -14.13 21.84
N PRO A 90 1.77 -15.26 21.77
CA PRO A 90 1.54 -16.07 22.96
C PRO A 90 2.91 -16.31 23.61
N PRO A 91 3.05 -16.19 24.94
CA PRO A 91 4.29 -16.58 25.59
C PRO A 91 4.58 -18.01 25.15
N ILE A 92 5.65 -18.18 24.37
CA ILE A 92 6.20 -19.50 24.13
C ILE A 92 6.68 -19.91 25.51
N PHE A 93 6.07 -20.95 26.07
CA PHE A 93 6.61 -21.58 27.27
C PHE A 93 8.01 -22.06 26.88
N GLU A 94 9.03 -21.28 27.23
CA GLU A 94 10.41 -21.74 27.22
C GLU A 94 10.49 -22.81 28.31
N GLU A 95 10.69 -24.07 27.91
CA GLU A 95 11.06 -25.17 28.81
C GLU A 95 12.47 -24.98 29.37
#